data_AF-A0A1Q7RHR7-F1
#
_entry.id   AF-A0A1Q7RHR7-F1
#
_cell.length_a   1.000
_cell.length_b   1.000
_cell.length_c   1.000
_cell.angle_alpha   90.00
_cell.angle_beta   90.00
_cell.angle_gamma   90.00
#
_symmetry.space_group_name_H-M   'P 1'
#
loop_
_entity.id
_entity.type
_entity.pdbx_description
1 polymer ?
#
loop_
_entity_poly.entity_id
_entity_poly.type
_entity_poly.pdbx_seq_one_letter_code
_entity_poly.pdbx_strand_id
1 'polypeptide(L)' 'MIKLYDNETEADLGSITEEQLEFLTDELVEESLDDYTYNINPGAIASLEAHGGEPELIALLRRALGTRTSMELRYEPD' A
#
# COMPACT_ATOMS: atom_id res chain seq x y z
N MET A 1 6.39 -0.36 13.83
CA MET A 1 6.60 -0.85 12.44
C MET A 1 5.27 -1.43 12.00
N ILE A 2 4.93 -1.30 10.72
CA ILE A 2 3.63 -1.75 10.20
C ILE A 2 3.90 -2.87 9.21
N LYS A 3 3.15 -3.97 9.30
CA LYS A 3 3.22 -5.09 8.37
C LYS A 3 2.19 -4.92 7.26
N LEU A 4 2.60 -5.20 6.02
CA LEU A 4 1.71 -5.21 4.86
C LEU A 4 1.46 -6.63 4.37
N TYR A 5 0.21 -6.91 4.04
CA TYR A 5 -0.23 -8.19 3.50
C TYR A 5 -1.06 -7.99 2.24
N ASP A 6 -1.00 -8.98 1.35
CA ASP A 6 -2.00 -9.13 0.29
C ASP A 6 -3.28 -9.65 0.94
N ASN A 7 -4.36 -8.87 0.91
CA ASN A 7 -5.59 -9.25 1.62
C ASN A 7 -6.25 -10.51 1.05
N GLU A 8 -6.01 -10.84 -0.23
CA GLU A 8 -6.58 -12.04 -0.86
C GLU A 8 -5.75 -13.30 -0.58
N THR A 9 -4.42 -13.18 -0.54
CA THR A 9 -3.52 -14.34 -0.43
C THR A 9 -2.87 -14.51 0.93
N GLU A 10 -3.04 -13.54 1.83
CA GLU A 10 -2.42 -13.45 3.15
C GLU A 10 -0.87 -13.43 3.10
N ALA A 11 -0.28 -13.16 1.93
CA ALA A 11 1.16 -13.12 1.77
C ALA A 11 1.77 -11.89 2.45
N ASP A 12 2.83 -12.07 3.24
CA ASP A 12 3.66 -10.97 3.77
C ASP A 12 4.36 -10.24 2.60
N LEU A 13 4.08 -8.96 2.47
CA LEU A 13 4.60 -8.09 1.42
C LEU A 13 5.83 -7.28 1.87
N GLY A 14 6.08 -7.23 3.17
CA GLY A 14 7.12 -6.44 3.82
C GLY A 14 6.57 -5.58 4.95
N SER A 15 7.43 -4.68 5.42
CA SER A 15 7.10 -3.72 6.48
C SER A 15 7.32 -2.30 6.00
N ILE A 16 6.52 -1.38 6.53
CA ILE A 16 6.63 0.06 6.30
C ILE A 16 6.76 0.79 7.65
N THR A 17 7.21 2.04 7.59
CA THR A 17 7.23 2.94 8.75
C THR A 17 5.83 3.50 9.04
N GLU A 18 5.65 4.10 10.21
CA GLU A 18 4.40 4.82 10.54
C GLU A 18 4.21 6.04 9.64
N GLU A 19 5.29 6.77 9.31
CA GLU A 19 5.27 7.92 8.39
C GLU A 19 4.84 7.49 6.97
N GLN A 20 5.29 6.32 6.51
CA GLN A 20 4.85 5.74 5.24
C GLN A 20 3.37 5.35 5.26
N LEU A 21 2.84 4.84 6.40
CA LEU A 21 1.42 4.55 6.55
C LEU A 21 0.56 5.82 6.58
N GLU A 22 1.03 6.86 7.29
CA GLU A 22 0.36 8.17 7.32
C GLU A 22 0.27 8.76 5.90
N PHE A 23 1.38 8.73 5.16
CA PHE A 23 1.40 9.12 3.74
C PHE A 23 0.40 8.32 2.88
N LEU A 24 0.34 7.00 3.06
CA LEU A 24 -0.63 6.18 2.33
C LEU A 24 -2.08 6.55 2.68
N THR A 25 -2.36 6.78 3.96
CA THR A 25 -3.69 7.18 4.44
C THR A 25 -4.13 8.53 3.87
N ASP A 26 -3.20 9.49 3.80
CA ASP A 26 -3.48 10.83 3.28
C ASP A 26 -3.74 10.83 1.77
N GLU A 27 -2.99 10.00 1.03
CA GLU A 27 -3.02 9.96 -0.43
C GLU A 27 -4.06 9.00 -1.02
N LEU A 28 -4.31 7.88 -0.33
CA LEU A 28 -5.30 6.89 -0.70
C LEU A 28 -6.60 7.21 0.05
N VAL A 29 -7.38 8.13 -0.51
CA VAL A 29 -8.74 8.43 -0.06
C VAL A 29 -9.53 7.12 0.04
N GLU A 30 -10.21 6.87 1.18
CA GLU A 30 -10.99 5.66 1.48
C GLU A 30 -11.82 5.17 0.26
N GLU A 31 -11.28 4.20 -0.48
CA GLU A 31 -12.08 3.34 -1.36
C GLU A 31 -12.58 2.09 -0.63
N SER A 32 -12.09 1.83 0.58
CA SER A 32 -12.50 0.72 1.44
C SER A 32 -13.49 1.21 2.51
N LEU A 33 -14.34 0.30 2.98
CA LEU A 33 -15.26 0.53 4.10
C LEU A 33 -14.66 0.09 5.45
N ASP A 34 -13.42 -0.41 5.42
CA ASP A 34 -12.74 -1.04 6.55
C ASP A 34 -11.42 -0.32 6.82
N ASP A 35 -11.23 0.12 8.06
CA ASP A 35 -10.12 0.97 8.53
C ASP A 35 -8.70 0.44 8.22
N TYR A 36 -8.56 -0.82 7.78
CA TYR A 36 -7.29 -1.54 7.68
C TYR A 36 -6.87 -1.93 6.26
N THR A 37 -7.64 -1.54 5.24
CA THR A 37 -7.37 -1.95 3.86
C THR A 37 -7.37 -0.81 2.86
N TYR A 38 -6.54 -0.94 1.82
CA TYR A 38 -6.48 0.02 0.71
C TYR A 38 -6.39 -0.71 -0.63
N ASN A 39 -7.16 -0.27 -1.62
CA ASN A 39 -6.98 -0.72 -2.98
C ASN A 39 -5.82 0.03 -3.65
N ILE A 40 -4.94 -0.70 -4.31
CA ILE A 40 -3.90 -0.12 -5.17
C ILE A 40 -3.97 -0.68 -6.57
N ASN A 41 -3.62 0.16 -7.54
CA ASN A 41 -3.48 -0.17 -8.94
C ASN A 41 -2.29 0.63 -9.53
N PRO A 42 -1.87 0.40 -10.79
CA PRO A 42 -0.73 1.11 -11.36
C PRO A 42 -0.88 2.64 -11.36
N GLY A 43 -2.11 3.14 -11.51
CA GLY A 43 -2.43 4.57 -11.46
C GLY A 43 -2.26 5.16 -10.06
N ALA A 44 -2.77 4.47 -9.03
CA ALA A 44 -2.60 4.87 -7.63
C ALA A 44 -1.11 4.92 -7.26
N ILE A 45 -0.33 3.90 -7.61
CA ILE A 45 1.12 3.87 -7.35
C ILE A 45 1.85 5.02 -8.07
N ALA A 46 1.47 5.32 -9.32
CA ALA A 46 2.04 6.45 -10.05
C ALA A 46 1.70 7.81 -9.41
N SER A 47 0.48 7.95 -8.87
CA SER A 47 0.06 9.14 -8.12
C SER A 47 0.87 9.30 -6.84
N LEU A 48 1.03 8.23 -6.06
CA LEU A 48 1.85 8.23 -4.83
C LEU A 48 3.30 8.67 -5.12
N GLU A 49 3.91 8.16 -6.19
CA GLU A 49 5.27 8.56 -6.58
C GLU A 49 5.31 10.05 -7.00
N ALA A 50 4.31 10.53 -7.73
CA ALA A 50 4.23 11.92 -8.17
C ALA A 50 4.01 12.91 -7.00
N HIS A 51 3.36 12.47 -5.93
CA HIS A 51 3.11 13.26 -4.72
C HIS A 51 4.22 13.16 -3.67
N GLY A 52 5.34 12.50 -3.99
CA GLY A 52 6.54 12.47 -3.16
C GLY A 52 6.69 11.24 -2.28
N GLY A 53 5.97 10.16 -2.58
CA GLY A 53 6.12 8.89 -1.89
C GLY A 53 7.55 8.37 -1.93
N GLU A 54 8.00 7.83 -0.80
CA GLU A 54 9.38 7.37 -0.65
C GLU A 54 9.74 6.27 -1.66
N PRO A 55 10.94 6.28 -2.27
CA PRO A 55 11.33 5.30 -3.27
C PRO A 55 11.23 3.84 -2.81
N GLU A 56 11.51 3.57 -1.53
CA GLU A 56 11.42 2.23 -0.95
C GLU A 56 9.97 1.75 -0.85
N LEU A 57 9.07 2.62 -0.41
CA LEU A 57 7.63 2.35 -0.38
C LEU A 57 7.10 2.07 -1.79
N ILE A 58 7.40 2.95 -2.76
CA ILE A 58 6.95 2.78 -4.15
C ILE A 58 7.48 1.48 -4.75
N ALA A 59 8.74 1.11 -4.48
CA ALA A 59 9.31 -0.16 -4.92
C ALA A 59 8.60 -1.36 -4.31
N LEU A 60 8.24 -1.30 -3.02
CA LEU A 60 7.48 -2.35 -2.33
C LEU A 60 6.10 -2.52 -2.98
N LEU A 61 5.35 -1.44 -3.18
CA LEU A 61 4.00 -1.49 -3.77
C LEU A 61 4.03 -2.02 -5.21
N ARG A 62 5.01 -1.61 -6.01
CA ARG A 62 5.21 -2.13 -7.38
C ARG A 62 5.50 -3.63 -7.37
N ARG A 63 6.35 -4.09 -6.45
CA ARG A 63 6.67 -5.50 -6.29
C ARG A 63 5.45 -6.30 -5.85
N ALA A 64 4.69 -5.79 -4.89
CA ALA A 64 3.48 -6.41 -4.38
C ALA A 64 2.43 -6.57 -5.48
N LEU A 65 2.19 -5.51 -6.27
CA LEU A 65 1.22 -5.54 -7.35
C LEU A 65 1.65 -6.47 -8.49
N GLY A 66 2.95 -6.52 -8.81
CA GLY A 66 3.50 -7.36 -9.85
C GLY A 66 2.84 -7.10 -11.21
N THR A 67 2.21 -8.12 -11.79
CA THR A 67 1.49 -8.03 -13.08
C THR A 67 -0.02 -7.85 -12.91
N ARG A 68 -0.52 -7.69 -11.69
CA ARG A 68 -1.96 -7.55 -11.40
C ARG A 68 -2.44 -6.14 -11.80
N THR A 69 -3.71 -6.03 -12.17
CA THR A 69 -4.34 -4.74 -12.48
C THR A 69 -4.75 -3.97 -11.23
N SER A 70 -5.03 -4.67 -10.13
CA SER A 70 -5.29 -4.12 -8.80
C SER A 70 -5.02 -5.18 -7.72
N MET A 71 -4.82 -4.71 -6.49
CA MET A 71 -4.79 -5.55 -5.29
C MET A 71 -5.30 -4.76 -4.09
N GLU A 72 -5.81 -5.47 -3.10
CA GLU A 72 -6.14 -4.91 -1.79
C GLU A 72 -5.00 -5.21 -0.81
N LEU A 73 -4.44 -4.16 -0.23
CA LEU A 73 -3.44 -4.24 0.80
C LEU A 73 -4.14 -4.21 2.16
N ARG A 74 -3.74 -5.10 3.06
CA ARG A 74 -4.07 -5.01 4.48
C ARG A 74 -2.84 -4.59 5.25
N TYR A 75 -3.00 -3.69 6.22
CA TYR A 75 -1.93 -3.34 7.14
C TYR A 75 -2.27 -3.76 8.56
N GLU A 76 -1.24 -4.14 9.32
CA GLU A 76 -1.36 -4.49 10.75
C GLU A 76 -0.23 -3.79 11.52
N PRO A 77 -0.53 -3.05 12.60
CA PRO A 77 0.50 -2.58 13.51
C PRO A 77 1.16 -3.76 14.23
N ASP A 78 2.49 -3.76 14.35
CA ASP A 78 3.22 -4.70 15.21
C ASP A 78 2.78 -4.63 16.68
#